data_AF-A0A2N6QPM8-F1
#
_entry.id   AF-A0A2N6QPM8-F1
#
_cell.length_a   1.000
_cell.length_b   1.000
_cell.length_c   1.000
_cell.angle_alpha   90.00
_cell.angle_beta   90.00
_cell.angle_gamma   90.00
#
_symmetry.space_group_name_H-M   'P 1'
#
loop_
_entity.id
_entity.type
_entity.pdbx_description
1 polymer ?
#
loop_
_entity_poly.entity_id
_entity_poly.type
_entity_poly.pdbx_seq_one_letter_code
_entity_poly.pdbx_strand_id
1 'polypeptide(L)'
;MLNGEVTLKLTDYKGLPEGVKTDKTNADGLTITDGTPAQPKVITPDKAGENLSDLVQVEGVTIQSEQSGKYTNYYAHVGDQKIQLYNGFHLDAYNELSTFEGVKNKTVKGIVSMFNGNYQITIISIDTTTGIDNLNAESKALNDNAPMYNLAGQRVDKTYKGVVIQNGKKFINR
;
A
#
# COMPACT_ATOMS: atom_id res chain seq x y z
N MET A 1 -25.92 -4.92 -1.39
CA MET A 1 -26.29 -5.97 -0.42
C MET A 1 -26.13 -7.33 -1.06
N LEU A 2 -25.51 -8.26 -0.34
CA LEU A 2 -25.37 -9.65 -0.73
C LEU A 2 -26.28 -10.50 0.18
N ASN A 3 -27.20 -11.25 -0.40
CA ASN A 3 -28.10 -12.15 0.32
C ASN A 3 -28.32 -13.44 -0.49
N GLY A 4 -28.78 -14.48 0.18
CA GLY A 4 -29.01 -15.79 -0.42
C GLY A 4 -28.19 -16.89 0.23
N GLU A 5 -28.06 -18.01 -0.45
CA GLU A 5 -27.45 -19.23 0.07
C GLU A 5 -26.31 -19.70 -0.82
N VAL A 6 -25.24 -20.20 -0.20
CA VAL A 6 -24.16 -20.92 -0.88
C VAL A 6 -24.07 -22.31 -0.27
N THR A 7 -24.00 -23.33 -1.13
CA THR A 7 -23.77 -24.70 -0.68
C THR A 7 -22.28 -25.01 -0.69
N LEU A 8 -21.75 -25.42 0.47
CA LEU A 8 -20.39 -25.91 0.65
C LEU A 8 -20.44 -27.33 1.23
N LYS A 9 -19.42 -28.13 0.95
CA LYS A 9 -19.21 -29.40 1.65
C LYS A 9 -18.35 -29.14 2.88
N LEU A 10 -18.82 -29.56 4.05
CA LEU A 10 -18.02 -29.52 5.27
C LEU A 10 -16.89 -30.56 5.19
N THR A 11 -15.69 -30.15 5.56
CA THR A 11 -14.51 -31.00 5.76
C THR A 11 -13.74 -30.54 6.99
N ASP A 12 -12.86 -31.39 7.51
CA ASP A 12 -11.90 -30.99 8.54
C ASP A 12 -10.49 -30.94 7.96
N TYR A 13 -9.78 -29.83 8.17
CA TYR A 13 -8.37 -29.71 7.84
C TYR A 13 -7.58 -29.31 9.08
N LYS A 14 -6.67 -30.20 9.52
CA LYS A 14 -5.85 -30.01 10.73
C LYS A 14 -6.68 -29.65 11.98
N GLY A 15 -7.89 -30.20 12.09
CA GLY A 15 -8.81 -29.95 13.21
C GLY A 15 -9.62 -28.66 13.12
N LEU A 16 -9.52 -27.91 12.02
CA LEU A 16 -10.37 -26.76 11.73
C LEU A 16 -11.48 -27.17 10.74
N PRO A 17 -12.76 -26.93 11.07
CA PRO A 17 -13.85 -27.12 10.12
C PRO A 17 -13.73 -26.12 8.95
N GLU A 18 -13.72 -26.64 7.73
CA GLU A 18 -13.62 -25.88 6.49
C GLU A 18 -14.77 -26.22 5.53
N GLY A 19 -15.19 -25.23 4.74
CA GLY A 19 -16.11 -25.44 3.62
C GLY A 19 -15.36 -25.58 2.31
N VAL A 20 -15.51 -26.70 1.60
CA VAL A 20 -14.93 -26.92 0.27
C VAL A 20 -15.99 -26.80 -0.83
N LYS A 21 -15.53 -26.41 -2.02
CA LYS A 21 -16.39 -26.22 -3.19
C LYS A 21 -17.12 -27.51 -3.58
N THR A 22 -18.34 -27.33 -4.08
CA THR A 22 -19.20 -28.35 -4.70
C THR A 22 -19.65 -27.84 -6.07
N ASP A 23 -20.35 -28.67 -6.84
CA ASP A 23 -20.95 -28.24 -8.11
C ASP A 23 -22.01 -27.13 -7.93
N LYS A 24 -22.50 -26.93 -6.70
CA LYS A 24 -23.44 -25.88 -6.32
C LYS A 24 -22.79 -24.67 -5.62
N THR A 25 -21.46 -24.62 -5.57
CA THR A 25 -20.73 -23.44 -5.05
C THR A 25 -20.61 -22.41 -6.15
N ASN A 26 -21.73 -21.76 -6.46
CA ASN A 26 -21.85 -20.78 -7.53
C ASN A 26 -22.73 -19.60 -7.06
N ALA A 27 -22.90 -18.61 -7.94
CA ALA A 27 -23.67 -17.41 -7.63
C ALA A 27 -25.18 -17.56 -7.88
N ASP A 28 -25.67 -18.71 -8.33
CA ASP A 28 -27.07 -18.88 -8.77
C ASP A 28 -28.07 -18.67 -7.62
N GLY A 29 -27.65 -18.99 -6.38
CA GLY A 29 -28.44 -18.79 -5.16
C GLY A 29 -28.26 -17.40 -4.52
N LEU A 30 -27.46 -16.52 -5.12
CA LEU A 30 -27.14 -15.20 -4.58
C LEU A 30 -27.97 -14.13 -5.27
N THR A 31 -28.55 -13.25 -4.46
CA THR A 31 -29.03 -11.95 -4.93
C THR A 31 -27.96 -10.92 -4.62
N ILE A 32 -27.47 -10.28 -5.69
CA ILE A 32 -26.40 -9.29 -5.62
C ILE A 32 -27.00 -7.96 -6.04
N THR A 33 -27.09 -7.04 -5.09
CA THR A 33 -27.44 -5.64 -5.36
C THR A 33 -26.26 -4.79 -5.00
N ASP A 34 -25.96 -3.74 -5.77
CA ASP A 34 -24.91 -2.82 -5.39
C ASP A 34 -25.23 -2.17 -4.04
N GLY A 35 -24.25 -2.21 -3.14
CA GLY A 35 -24.30 -1.50 -1.87
C GLY A 35 -23.45 -0.24 -1.92
N THR A 36 -23.41 0.48 -0.80
CA THR A 36 -22.38 1.49 -0.59
C THR A 36 -21.00 0.83 -0.56
N PRO A 37 -20.00 1.30 -1.33
CA PRO A 37 -18.66 0.73 -1.33
C PRO A 37 -18.06 0.75 0.08
N ALA A 38 -17.55 -0.40 0.52
CA ALA A 38 -16.80 -0.48 1.77
C ALA A 38 -15.58 0.44 1.69
N GLN A 39 -15.36 1.22 2.74
CA GLN A 39 -14.21 2.12 2.83
C GLN A 39 -13.05 1.38 3.50
N PRO A 40 -11.92 1.17 2.81
CA PRO A 40 -10.76 0.53 3.41
C PRO A 40 -10.16 1.40 4.52
N LYS A 41 -9.72 0.77 5.60
CA LYS A 41 -8.97 1.44 6.67
C LYS A 41 -7.53 1.68 6.23
N VAL A 42 -7.04 2.92 6.28
CA VAL A 42 -5.63 3.23 6.00
C VAL A 42 -4.77 2.67 7.12
N ILE A 43 -3.75 1.88 6.78
CA ILE A 43 -2.78 1.34 7.74
C ILE A 43 -1.35 1.44 7.20
N THR A 44 -0.38 1.37 8.12
CA THR A 44 1.02 1.05 7.83
C THR A 44 1.29 -0.44 8.08
N PRO A 45 2.33 -1.04 7.47
CA PRO A 45 2.60 -2.48 7.60
C PRO A 45 2.69 -2.99 9.06
N ASP A 46 3.26 -2.22 9.99
CA ASP A 46 3.35 -2.57 11.41
C ASP A 46 1.98 -2.75 12.10
N LYS A 47 0.93 -2.16 11.53
CA LYS A 47 -0.43 -2.25 12.07
C LYS A 47 -1.22 -3.45 11.59
N ALA A 48 -0.66 -4.30 10.73
CA ALA A 48 -1.38 -5.45 10.18
C ALA A 48 -1.98 -6.36 11.27
N GLY A 49 -1.27 -6.61 12.36
CA GLY A 49 -1.78 -7.46 13.45
C GLY A 49 -3.00 -6.91 14.19
N GLU A 50 -3.18 -5.60 14.21
CA GLU A 50 -4.36 -4.94 14.80
C GLU A 50 -5.57 -4.96 13.85
N ASN A 51 -5.39 -5.40 12.60
CA ASN A 51 -6.36 -5.28 11.51
C ASN A 51 -6.60 -6.63 10.81
N LEU A 52 -6.40 -7.75 11.51
CA LEU A 52 -6.65 -9.08 10.94
C LEU A 52 -8.10 -9.19 10.47
N SER A 53 -8.30 -9.63 9.23
CA SER A 53 -9.60 -9.73 8.55
C SER A 53 -10.29 -8.40 8.23
N ASP A 54 -9.66 -7.26 8.50
CA ASP A 54 -10.16 -5.96 8.06
C ASP A 54 -9.82 -5.69 6.58
N LEU A 55 -10.71 -4.98 5.90
CA LEU A 55 -10.43 -4.34 4.62
C LEU A 55 -9.55 -3.12 4.86
N VAL A 56 -8.34 -3.15 4.32
CA VAL A 56 -7.32 -2.12 4.53
C VAL A 56 -6.78 -1.56 3.22
N GLN A 57 -6.16 -0.39 3.32
CA GLN A 57 -5.32 0.19 2.27
C GLN A 57 -3.97 0.63 2.82
N VAL A 58 -2.91 0.35 2.07
CA VAL A 58 -1.54 0.77 2.34
C VAL A 58 -1.09 1.68 1.20
N GLU A 59 -0.73 2.91 1.52
CA GLU A 59 -0.42 3.97 0.55
C GLU A 59 1.10 4.19 0.42
N GLY A 60 1.52 4.79 -0.70
CA GLY A 60 2.93 5.13 -0.93
C GLY A 60 3.84 3.91 -1.08
N VAL A 61 3.27 2.79 -1.52
CA VAL A 61 3.96 1.51 -1.58
C VAL A 61 4.95 1.47 -2.74
N THR A 62 6.16 0.97 -2.48
CA THR A 62 7.03 0.38 -3.50
C THR A 62 6.90 -1.14 -3.46
N ILE A 63 6.61 -1.77 -4.59
CA ILE A 63 6.51 -3.23 -4.66
C ILE A 63 7.86 -3.82 -5.01
N GLN A 64 8.34 -4.76 -4.20
CA GLN A 64 9.63 -5.43 -4.39
C GLN A 64 9.50 -6.91 -4.08
N SER A 65 10.34 -7.73 -4.69
CA SER A 65 10.40 -9.16 -4.40
C SER A 65 11.59 -9.57 -3.56
N GLU A 66 11.40 -10.68 -2.85
CA GLU A 66 12.46 -11.37 -2.12
C GLU A 66 12.42 -12.87 -2.44
N GLN A 67 13.59 -13.44 -2.67
CA GLN A 67 13.75 -14.88 -2.85
C GLN A 67 13.61 -15.59 -1.50
N SER A 68 12.77 -16.61 -1.43
CA SER A 68 12.58 -17.48 -0.28
C SER A 68 12.68 -18.94 -0.74
N GLY A 69 13.90 -19.47 -0.77
CA GLY A 69 14.19 -20.79 -1.32
C GLY A 69 13.94 -20.82 -2.82
N LYS A 70 12.94 -21.60 -3.25
CA LYS A 70 12.53 -21.70 -4.67
C LYS A 70 11.41 -20.74 -5.07
N TYR A 71 10.91 -19.95 -4.12
CA TYR A 71 9.76 -19.07 -4.32
C TYR A 71 10.21 -17.61 -4.37
N THR A 72 9.51 -16.82 -5.18
CA THR A 72 9.63 -15.35 -5.19
C THR A 72 8.41 -14.78 -4.47
N ASN A 73 8.62 -14.12 -3.34
CA ASN A 73 7.57 -13.45 -2.60
C ASN A 73 7.60 -11.96 -2.90
N TYR A 74 6.43 -11.33 -3.04
CA TYR A 74 6.30 -9.89 -3.30
C TYR A 74 5.84 -9.17 -2.04
N TYR A 75 6.36 -7.97 -1.83
CA TYR A 75 6.11 -7.17 -0.64
C TYR A 75 5.75 -5.74 -1.02
N ALA A 76 4.84 -5.16 -0.25
CA ALA A 76 4.59 -3.73 -0.23
C ALA A 76 5.54 -3.07 0.79
N HIS A 77 6.48 -2.27 0.32
CA HIS A 77 7.41 -1.49 1.15
C HIS A 77 6.90 -0.07 1.40
N VAL A 78 6.94 0.34 2.66
CA VAL A 78 6.67 1.72 3.12
C VAL A 78 7.80 2.12 4.06
N GLY A 79 8.77 2.89 3.55
CA GLY A 79 10.02 3.15 4.26
C GLY A 79 10.75 1.84 4.58
N ASP A 80 11.14 1.65 5.84
CA ASP A 80 11.81 0.44 6.31
C ASP A 80 10.86 -0.73 6.62
N GLN A 81 9.54 -0.48 6.57
CA GLN A 81 8.54 -1.50 6.85
C GLN A 81 8.08 -2.19 5.57
N LYS A 82 7.68 -3.46 5.67
CA LYS A 82 7.10 -4.21 4.57
C LYS A 82 6.00 -5.16 5.03
N ILE A 83 5.09 -5.48 4.12
CA ILE A 83 4.08 -6.55 4.30
C ILE A 83 3.98 -7.37 3.03
N GLN A 84 3.87 -8.70 3.17
CA GLN A 84 3.77 -9.59 2.02
C GLN A 84 2.46 -9.38 1.27
N LEU A 85 2.52 -9.41 -0.05
CA LEU A 85 1.39 -9.39 -0.95
C LEU A 85 1.08 -10.81 -1.42
N TYR A 86 -0.17 -11.22 -1.30
CA TYR A 86 -0.61 -12.56 -1.66
C TYR A 86 -1.89 -12.52 -2.51
N ASN A 87 -1.86 -13.17 -3.68
CA ASN A 87 -3.04 -13.33 -4.52
C ASN A 87 -3.93 -14.49 -4.02
N GLY A 88 -4.42 -14.40 -2.78
CA GLY A 88 -5.24 -15.46 -2.18
C GLY A 88 -6.66 -15.55 -2.73
N PHE A 89 -7.13 -14.51 -3.44
CA PHE A 89 -8.40 -14.55 -4.18
C PHE A 89 -8.27 -15.06 -5.62
N HIS A 90 -7.04 -15.37 -6.07
CA HIS A 90 -6.75 -15.84 -7.43
C HIS A 90 -7.32 -14.90 -8.51
N LEU A 91 -7.16 -13.59 -8.31
CA LEU A 91 -7.60 -12.60 -9.28
C LEU A 91 -6.61 -12.57 -10.45
N ASP A 92 -7.13 -12.63 -11.67
CA ASP A 92 -6.31 -12.71 -12.88
C ASP A 92 -5.31 -11.57 -13.01
N ALA A 93 -5.69 -10.36 -12.57
CA ALA A 93 -4.84 -9.18 -12.56
C ALA A 93 -3.56 -9.34 -11.71
N TYR A 94 -3.53 -10.30 -10.78
CA TYR A 94 -2.42 -10.53 -9.84
C TYR A 94 -1.85 -11.95 -9.93
N ASN A 95 -2.14 -12.70 -11.01
CA ASN A 95 -1.49 -14.00 -11.25
C ASN A 95 0.02 -13.83 -11.46
N GLU A 96 0.43 -12.70 -12.06
CA GLU A 96 1.82 -12.37 -12.34
C GLU A 96 2.26 -11.13 -11.57
N LEU A 97 2.50 -11.27 -10.26
CA LEU A 97 2.97 -10.17 -9.40
C LEU A 97 4.34 -9.62 -9.81
N SER A 98 5.10 -10.38 -10.61
CA SER A 98 6.35 -9.95 -11.24
C SER A 98 6.22 -8.69 -12.08
N THR A 99 5.04 -8.45 -12.65
CA THR A 99 4.73 -7.24 -13.43
C THR A 99 4.72 -5.96 -12.60
N PHE A 100 4.64 -6.08 -11.27
CA PHE A 100 4.67 -4.97 -10.33
C PHE A 100 6.05 -4.75 -9.69
N GLU A 101 7.08 -5.53 -10.04
CA GLU A 101 8.42 -5.40 -9.47
C GLU A 101 9.01 -4.00 -9.68
N GLY A 102 9.49 -3.38 -8.61
CA GLY A 102 10.09 -2.04 -8.63
C GLY A 102 9.10 -0.90 -8.84
N VAL A 103 7.81 -1.19 -8.99
CA VAL A 103 6.78 -0.17 -9.19
C VAL A 103 6.57 0.60 -7.90
N LYS A 104 6.64 1.93 -7.99
CA LYS A 104 6.55 2.86 -6.85
C LYS A 104 5.19 3.55 -6.79
N ASN A 105 4.92 4.15 -5.64
CA ASN A 105 3.77 5.04 -5.41
C ASN A 105 2.45 4.36 -5.80
N LYS A 106 2.24 3.16 -5.24
CA LYS A 106 0.98 2.45 -5.34
C LYS A 106 0.20 2.52 -4.04
N THR A 107 -1.10 2.36 -4.19
CA THR A 107 -2.01 2.06 -3.08
C THR A 107 -2.44 0.61 -3.23
N VAL A 108 -2.05 -0.22 -2.26
CA VAL A 108 -2.50 -1.62 -2.21
C VAL A 108 -3.72 -1.70 -1.31
N LYS A 109 -4.82 -2.28 -1.82
CA LYS A 109 -6.02 -2.58 -1.05
C LYS A 109 -6.21 -4.08 -0.95
N GLY A 110 -6.64 -4.54 0.22
CA GLY A 110 -6.88 -5.97 0.44
C GLY A 110 -7.36 -6.28 1.84
N ILE A 111 -7.51 -7.57 2.13
CA ILE A 111 -7.83 -8.05 3.46
C ILE A 111 -6.52 -8.46 4.15
N VAL A 112 -6.30 -8.03 5.39
CA VAL A 112 -5.17 -8.56 6.15
C VAL A 112 -5.45 -10.02 6.49
N SER A 113 -4.55 -10.91 6.09
CA SER A 113 -4.57 -12.32 6.45
C SER A 113 -3.26 -12.73 7.10
N MET A 114 -3.21 -13.96 7.62
CA MET A 114 -2.02 -14.50 8.26
C MET A 114 -1.67 -15.85 7.64
N PHE A 115 -0.39 -16.06 7.34
CA PHE A 115 0.16 -17.33 6.89
C PHE A 115 1.38 -17.69 7.72
N ASN A 116 1.34 -18.86 8.38
CA ASN A 116 2.43 -19.35 9.25
C ASN A 116 2.93 -18.30 10.27
N GLY A 117 2.00 -17.56 10.88
CA GLY A 117 2.34 -16.52 11.88
C GLY A 117 2.78 -15.17 11.30
N ASN A 118 2.89 -15.03 9.98
CA ASN A 118 3.25 -13.77 9.32
C ASN A 118 2.00 -13.11 8.73
N TYR A 119 1.86 -11.80 8.95
CA TYR A 119 0.79 -11.02 8.34
C TYR A 119 1.08 -10.74 6.86
N GLN A 120 0.04 -10.76 6.05
CA GLN A 120 0.08 -10.49 4.62
C GLN A 120 -1.19 -9.75 4.19
N ILE A 121 -1.15 -9.08 3.04
CA ILE A 121 -2.35 -8.52 2.38
C ILE A 121 -2.80 -9.50 1.32
N THR A 122 -4.00 -10.05 1.48
CA THR A 122 -4.71 -10.72 0.40
C THR A 122 -5.26 -9.67 -0.56
N ILE A 123 -4.66 -9.58 -1.74
CA ILE A 123 -4.81 -8.44 -2.65
C ILE A 123 -6.21 -8.39 -3.27
N ILE A 124 -6.82 -7.20 -3.26
CA ILE A 124 -8.04 -6.86 -4.01
C ILE A 124 -7.70 -5.88 -5.13
N SER A 125 -6.95 -4.82 -4.83
CA SER A 125 -6.49 -3.88 -5.86
C SER A 125 -5.07 -3.34 -5.62
N ILE A 126 -4.39 -3.01 -6.72
CA ILE A 126 -3.14 -2.24 -6.71
C ILE A 126 -3.36 -1.03 -7.62
N ASP A 127 -3.68 0.10 -7.02
CA ASP A 127 -4.04 1.32 -7.73
C ASP A 127 -2.84 2.27 -7.81
N THR A 128 -2.74 3.04 -8.90
CA THR A 128 -1.77 4.14 -8.97
C THR A 128 -2.19 5.22 -7.98
N THR A 129 -1.32 5.59 -7.05
CA THR A 129 -1.60 6.75 -6.20
C THR A 129 -1.46 8.03 -7.01
N THR A 130 -2.30 9.02 -6.73
CA THR A 130 -2.16 10.38 -7.27
C THR A 130 -1.17 11.22 -6.43
N GLY A 131 -0.54 10.61 -5.43
CA GLY A 131 0.45 11.25 -4.57
C GLY A 131 1.70 11.68 -5.33
N ILE A 132 2.29 12.80 -4.89
CA ILE A 132 3.54 13.32 -5.42
C ILE A 132 4.63 12.26 -5.18
N ASP A 133 5.20 11.73 -6.27
CA ASP A 133 6.15 10.60 -6.25
C ASP A 133 7.41 10.85 -5.39
N ASN A 134 7.75 12.12 -5.20
CA ASN A 134 8.76 12.65 -4.31
C ASN A 134 8.59 14.18 -4.25
N LEU A 135 8.76 14.78 -3.07
CA LEU A 135 9.33 16.13 -3.07
C LEU A 135 10.67 15.96 -3.78
N ASN A 136 10.86 16.58 -4.95
CA ASN A 136 12.18 16.82 -5.52
C ASN A 136 12.97 17.78 -4.60
N ALA A 137 13.06 17.45 -3.32
CA ALA A 137 14.20 17.75 -2.48
C ALA A 137 15.34 16.79 -2.86
N GLU A 138 15.58 16.60 -4.16
CA GLU A 138 16.94 16.33 -4.56
C GLU A 138 17.78 17.42 -3.90
N SER A 139 18.67 16.96 -3.04
CA SER A 139 20.09 17.29 -2.93
C SER A 139 20.74 18.05 -4.10
N LYS A 140 20.07 19.03 -4.72
CA LYS A 140 20.78 20.18 -5.24
C LYS A 140 21.39 20.79 -3.99
N ALA A 141 22.69 20.54 -3.81
CA ALA A 141 23.54 21.41 -3.02
C ALA A 141 23.02 22.83 -3.23
N LEU A 142 22.74 23.54 -2.13
CA LEU A 142 22.31 24.93 -2.23
C LEU A 142 23.21 25.58 -3.25
N ASN A 143 22.65 26.09 -4.35
CA ASN A 143 23.44 26.95 -5.18
C ASN A 143 23.71 28.17 -4.29
N ASP A 144 24.89 28.22 -3.69
CA ASP A 144 25.31 29.27 -2.75
C ASP A 144 25.35 30.65 -3.42
N ASN A 145 25.24 30.68 -4.75
CA ASN A 145 25.15 31.90 -5.56
C ASN A 145 23.71 32.27 -5.93
N ALA A 146 22.71 31.48 -5.57
CA ALA A 146 21.31 31.85 -5.78
C ALA A 146 20.94 33.09 -4.93
N PRO A 147 20.10 34.00 -5.46
CA PRO A 147 19.62 35.15 -4.69
C PRO A 147 18.90 34.72 -3.41
N MET A 148 19.15 35.46 -2.33
CA MET A 148 18.48 35.29 -1.05
C MET A 148 17.36 36.31 -0.92
N TYR A 149 16.23 35.92 -0.35
CA TYR A 149 15.08 36.81 -0.13
C TYR A 149 14.64 36.77 1.34
N ASN A 150 14.23 37.91 1.89
CA ASN A 150 13.53 37.92 3.18
C ASN A 150 12.06 37.48 3.02
N LEU A 151 11.32 37.39 4.13
CA LEU A 151 9.91 37.00 4.12
C LEU A 151 8.99 37.99 3.39
N ALA A 152 9.43 39.23 3.17
CA ALA A 152 8.72 40.23 2.38
C ALA A 152 9.01 40.13 0.87
N GLY A 153 9.83 39.17 0.43
CA GLY A 153 10.19 38.99 -0.98
C GLY A 153 11.24 39.98 -1.48
N GLN A 154 11.91 40.72 -0.60
CA GLN A 154 13.02 41.61 -0.96
C GLN A 154 14.30 40.79 -1.07
N ARG A 155 15.08 41.03 -2.14
CA ARG A 155 16.41 40.43 -2.29
C ARG A 155 17.34 40.99 -1.21
N VAL A 156 18.02 40.11 -0.51
CA VAL A 156 19.00 40.43 0.55
C VAL A 156 20.37 39.86 0.19
N ASP A 157 21.41 40.42 0.81
CA ASP A 157 22.78 39.91 0.68
C ASP A 157 23.05 38.77 1.68
N LYS A 158 24.26 38.19 1.60
CA LYS A 158 24.68 37.06 2.44
C LYS A 158 24.88 37.42 3.92
N THR A 159 24.95 38.70 4.26
CA THR A 159 25.17 39.20 5.64
C THR A 159 23.87 39.42 6.42
N TYR A 160 22.73 39.45 5.73
CA TYR A 160 21.41 39.60 6.33
C TYR A 160 21.15 38.52 7.39
N LYS A 161 20.77 38.94 8.60
CA LYS A 161 20.49 38.04 9.73
C LYS A 161 18.99 37.79 9.84
N GLY A 162 18.59 36.53 10.00
CA GLY A 162 17.19 36.14 10.21
C GLY A 162 16.69 35.11 9.22
N VAL A 163 15.36 34.95 9.15
CA VAL A 163 14.73 33.95 8.26
C VAL A 163 14.78 34.44 6.82
N VAL A 164 15.33 33.60 5.94
CA VAL A 164 15.52 33.87 4.53
C VAL A 164 15.07 32.69 3.68
N ILE A 165 14.76 32.97 2.41
CA ILE A 165 14.41 32.00 1.39
C ILE A 165 15.52 32.02 0.32
N GLN A 166 16.15 30.88 0.08
CA GLN A 166 17.10 30.68 -1.01
C GLN A 166 16.81 29.33 -1.66
N ASN A 167 16.80 29.28 -3.00
CA ASN A 167 16.47 28.05 -3.74
C ASN A 167 15.12 27.44 -3.31
N GLY A 168 14.13 28.28 -2.96
CA GLY A 168 12.82 27.85 -2.48
C GLY A 168 12.80 27.26 -1.06
N LYS A 169 13.93 27.23 -0.35
CA LYS A 169 14.03 26.71 1.02
C LYS A 169 14.15 27.84 2.03
N LYS A 170 13.35 27.75 3.11
CA LYS A 170 13.43 28.67 4.27
C LYS A 170 14.51 28.20 5.24
N PHE A 171 15.40 29.09 5.67
CA PHE A 171 16.39 28.82 6.73
C PHE A 171 16.72 30.09 7.51
N ILE A 172 17.40 29.94 8.65
CA ILE A 172 17.88 31.07 9.46
C ILE A 172 19.33 31.35 9.05
N ASN A 173 19.58 32.54 8.50
CA ASN A 173 20.94 33.04 8.29
C ASN A 173 21.43 33.68 9.59
N ARG A 174 22.47 33.09 10.18
CA ARG A 174 23.05 33.49 11.47
C ARG A 174 24.20 34.46 11.29
#